data_AF-A0A3D4WN39-F1
#
_entry.id   AF-A0A3D4WN39-F1
#
_cell.length_a   1.000
_cell.length_b   1.000
_cell.length_c   1.000
_cell.angle_alpha   90.00
_cell.angle_beta   90.00
_cell.angle_gamma   90.00
#
_symmetry.space_group_name_H-M   'P 1'
#
loop_
_entity.id
_entity.type
_entity.pdbx_description
1 polymer ?
#
loop_
_entity_poly.entity_id
_entity_poly.type
_entity_poly.pdbx_seq_one_letter_code
_entity_poly.pdbx_strand_id
1 'polypeptide(L)'
;MRRTPVITLLAGLALAAVLVTMSSIASSRPATVAADPTLVAASAAAPTPSASPTPAAVKVNATWAGEVDGGGATMAISVKDGVAVAYLCDGKKAEAWLQGTAADGKLTLTGKDGASLTGTFGGGKATGTVVAAGKQWSFTAPNAVAPSGLYRAAEIVNTAKVVCGWIVLADGRQVGVCTTDGRPAPAPRLDVNKAKPLDPKELS
;
A
#
# COMPACT_ATOMS: atom_id res chain seq x y z
N MET A 1 17.86 -30.25 -38.16
CA MET A 1 19.25 -29.98 -37.76
C MET A 1 19.23 -28.93 -36.66
N ARG A 2 19.74 -29.28 -35.47
CA ARG A 2 20.03 -28.35 -34.36
C ARG A 2 21.01 -27.28 -34.84
N ARG A 3 20.86 -26.02 -34.41
CA ARG A 3 21.89 -25.20 -33.72
C ARG A 3 21.25 -23.96 -33.07
N THR A 4 21.13 -23.95 -31.75
CA THR A 4 21.57 -22.80 -30.94
C THR A 4 23.05 -23.06 -30.63
N PRO A 5 23.96 -22.05 -30.62
CA PRO A 5 24.21 -21.33 -29.36
C PRO A 5 24.83 -19.91 -29.47
N VAL A 6 24.69 -19.15 -28.36
CA VAL A 6 25.71 -18.30 -27.69
C VAL A 6 26.55 -17.32 -28.55
N ILE A 7 26.26 -16.02 -28.43
CA ILE A 7 27.30 -14.95 -28.46
C ILE A 7 26.97 -13.91 -27.39
N THR A 8 27.66 -14.04 -26.26
CA THR A 8 28.11 -12.96 -25.39
C THR A 8 29.00 -11.99 -26.19
N LEU A 9 28.64 -10.71 -26.28
CA LEU A 9 29.62 -9.66 -26.58
C LEU A 9 29.51 -8.53 -25.55
N LEU A 10 30.53 -8.47 -24.70
CA LEU A 10 30.86 -7.42 -23.75
C LEU A 10 31.52 -6.22 -24.44
N ALA A 11 31.48 -5.08 -23.73
CA ALA A 11 32.34 -3.88 -23.86
C ALA A 11 32.03 -2.93 -25.03
N GLY A 12 32.03 -1.60 -24.91
CA GLY A 12 32.49 -0.68 -23.87
C GLY A 12 32.80 0.67 -24.55
N LEU A 13 32.65 1.77 -23.81
CA LEU A 13 33.00 3.17 -24.16
C LEU A 13 32.02 3.99 -25.02
N ALA A 14 31.19 4.78 -24.34
CA ALA A 14 31.13 6.22 -24.58
C ALA A 14 31.00 6.93 -23.22
N LEU A 15 32.14 7.43 -22.75
CA LEU A 15 32.36 8.27 -21.56
C LEU A 15 31.52 9.55 -21.66
N ALA A 16 30.63 9.79 -20.70
CA ALA A 16 30.12 11.12 -20.39
C ALA A 16 30.63 11.51 -19.00
N ALA A 17 31.74 12.24 -19.01
CA ALA A 17 32.25 12.94 -17.84
C ALA A 17 31.36 14.16 -17.53
N VAL A 18 31.51 14.64 -16.28
CA VAL A 18 31.52 16.07 -15.86
C VAL A 18 30.49 16.45 -14.76
N LEU A 19 31.05 16.63 -13.54
CA LEU A 19 30.71 17.57 -12.44
C LEU A 19 29.39 17.30 -11.65
N VAL A 20 29.38 17.20 -10.32
CA VAL A 20 29.84 18.20 -9.34
C VAL A 20 30.28 17.53 -8.01
N THR A 21 31.49 17.85 -7.56
CA THR A 21 32.01 17.67 -6.20
C THR A 21 31.90 19.00 -5.44
N MET A 22 31.54 18.99 -4.16
CA MET A 22 31.97 19.96 -3.11
C MET A 22 31.32 19.53 -1.78
N SER A 23 32.05 19.07 -0.76
CA SER A 23 32.99 19.79 0.13
C SER A 23 32.30 20.38 1.36
N SER A 24 32.40 19.72 2.50
CA SER A 24 32.24 20.35 3.80
C SER A 24 33.13 19.67 4.84
N ILE A 25 34.41 20.08 4.82
CA ILE A 25 35.33 19.96 5.94
C ILE A 25 35.87 21.38 6.16
N ALA A 26 35.48 22.01 7.26
CA ALA A 26 36.10 23.24 7.71
C ALA A 26 36.36 23.12 9.21
N SER A 27 37.62 22.77 9.50
CA SER A 27 38.27 22.92 10.78
C SER A 27 38.23 24.37 11.27
N SER A 28 38.12 24.55 12.58
CA SER A 28 38.58 25.75 13.26
C SER A 28 39.70 25.38 14.25
N ARG A 29 40.80 26.11 14.14
CA ARG A 29 42.12 25.98 14.79
C ARG A 29 42.11 26.02 16.33
N PRO A 30 43.23 25.59 16.97
CA PRO A 30 43.49 25.79 18.39
C PRO A 30 44.08 27.18 18.64
N ALA A 31 43.77 27.77 19.80
CA ALA A 31 44.52 28.90 20.36
C ALA A 31 44.70 28.67 21.86
N THR A 32 45.97 28.51 22.26
CA THR A 32 46.43 28.49 23.65
C THR A 32 46.34 29.89 24.26
N VAL A 33 45.77 30.02 25.46
CA VAL A 33 46.08 31.10 26.40
C VAL A 33 46.20 30.50 27.80
N ALA A 34 47.26 30.90 28.50
CA ALA A 34 47.61 30.50 29.85
C ALA A 34 47.01 31.44 30.92
N ALA A 35 46.95 30.91 32.13
CA ALA A 35 47.08 31.56 33.45
C ALA A 35 45.83 32.01 34.28
N ASP A 36 45.89 31.50 35.52
CA ASP A 36 45.47 31.96 36.85
C ASP A 36 44.02 31.86 37.40
N PRO A 37 43.88 31.56 38.72
CA PRO A 37 42.66 31.11 39.38
C PRO A 37 41.88 32.25 40.04
N THR A 38 40.78 31.87 40.71
CA THR A 38 39.87 32.68 41.56
C THR A 38 38.74 33.41 40.83
N LEU A 39 37.51 32.89 40.92
CA LEU A 39 36.52 33.24 41.95
C LEU A 39 35.21 32.49 41.69
N VAL A 40 34.57 32.13 42.80
CA VAL A 40 33.34 31.35 42.89
C VAL A 40 32.16 32.16 42.34
N ALA A 41 31.42 31.60 41.37
CA ALA A 41 30.08 32.06 41.03
C ALA A 41 29.20 30.84 40.71
N ALA A 42 28.29 30.53 41.63
CA ALA A 42 27.30 29.48 41.48
C ALA A 42 26.37 29.82 40.30
N SER A 43 26.57 29.15 39.17
CA SER A 43 25.65 29.20 38.03
C SER A 43 24.48 28.26 38.30
N ALA A 44 23.33 28.83 38.62
CA ALA A 44 22.09 28.10 38.77
C ALA A 44 21.74 27.41 37.43
N ALA A 45 21.68 26.08 37.46
CA ALA A 45 21.31 25.27 36.31
C ALA A 45 19.90 25.66 35.83
N ALA A 46 19.81 26.21 34.62
CA ALA A 46 18.54 26.39 33.94
C ALA A 46 17.89 25.01 33.70
N PRO A 47 16.58 24.85 33.97
CA PRO A 47 15.90 23.59 33.71
C PRO A 47 15.98 23.29 32.20
N THR A 48 16.53 22.11 31.87
CA THR A 48 16.49 21.57 30.51
C THR A 48 15.02 21.41 30.07
N PRO A 49 14.64 21.90 28.88
CA PRO A 49 13.29 21.66 28.38
C PRO A 49 13.08 20.16 28.22
N SER A 50 12.13 19.63 28.98
CA SER A 50 11.70 18.24 28.89
C SER A 50 11.10 18.02 27.50
N ALA A 51 11.72 17.15 26.70
CA ALA A 51 11.20 16.78 25.39
C ALA A 51 9.80 16.18 25.57
N SER A 52 8.79 16.86 25.04
CA SER A 52 7.42 16.33 25.05
C SER A 52 7.38 15.05 24.22
N PRO A 53 6.70 13.98 24.69
CA PRO A 53 6.64 12.73 23.93
C PRO A 53 5.88 12.95 22.61
N THR A 54 6.52 12.63 21.49
CA THR A 54 5.86 12.59 20.17
C THR A 54 4.68 11.61 20.24
N PRO A 55 3.44 12.03 19.89
CA PRO A 55 2.29 11.14 19.87
C PRO A 55 2.58 9.92 18.97
N ALA A 56 2.31 8.72 19.49
CA ALA A 56 2.41 7.50 18.68
C ALA A 56 1.39 7.56 17.53
N ALA A 57 1.83 7.20 16.32
CA ALA A 57 0.96 7.17 15.14
C ALA A 57 -0.24 6.24 15.35
N VAL A 58 -1.44 6.75 15.08
CA VAL A 58 -2.69 5.98 15.23
C VAL A 58 -2.72 4.88 14.18
N LYS A 59 -2.86 3.63 14.62
CA LYS A 59 -2.97 2.46 13.73
C LYS A 59 -4.34 2.45 13.05
N VAL A 60 -4.36 2.55 11.72
CA VAL A 60 -5.59 2.50 10.92
C VAL A 60 -6.03 1.05 10.74
N ASN A 61 -7.28 0.76 11.12
CA ASN A 61 -7.92 -0.53 10.94
C ASN A 61 -9.35 -0.29 10.44
N ALA A 62 -9.64 -0.64 9.18
CA ALA A 62 -10.95 -0.39 8.58
C ALA A 62 -11.13 -1.21 7.30
N THR A 63 -12.39 -1.42 6.93
CA THR A 63 -12.75 -1.91 5.60
C THR A 63 -13.79 -0.97 4.99
N TRP A 64 -13.70 -0.73 3.69
CA TRP A 64 -14.68 0.02 2.91
C TRP A 64 -15.02 -0.77 1.66
N ALA A 65 -16.29 -0.77 1.26
CA ALA A 65 -16.75 -1.49 0.07
C ALA A 65 -17.89 -0.74 -0.61
N GLY A 66 -17.86 -0.69 -1.93
CA GLY A 66 -18.85 0.03 -2.72
C GLY A 66 -18.62 -0.11 -4.21
N GLU A 67 -19.49 0.52 -4.99
CA GLU A 67 -19.33 0.61 -6.43
C GLU A 67 -18.49 1.83 -6.80
N VAL A 68 -17.77 1.74 -7.92
CA VAL A 68 -17.14 2.91 -8.52
C VAL A 68 -18.15 3.66 -9.39
N ASP A 69 -17.90 4.93 -9.65
CA ASP A 69 -18.79 5.74 -10.47
C ASP A 69 -18.91 5.18 -11.90
N GLY A 70 -20.10 5.31 -12.49
CA GLY A 70 -20.42 4.75 -13.80
C GLY A 70 -20.77 3.25 -13.79
N GLY A 71 -20.80 2.59 -12.62
CA GLY A 71 -21.39 1.25 -12.43
C GLY A 71 -20.65 0.10 -13.12
N GLY A 72 -19.42 0.34 -13.58
CA GLY A 72 -18.63 -0.65 -14.34
C GLY A 72 -17.84 -1.64 -13.47
N ALA A 73 -17.69 -1.36 -12.16
CA ALA A 73 -16.93 -2.18 -11.25
C ALA A 73 -17.37 -1.98 -9.79
N THR A 74 -17.02 -2.95 -8.96
CA THR A 74 -17.17 -2.90 -7.50
C THR A 74 -15.78 -2.96 -6.88
N MET A 75 -15.58 -2.25 -5.78
CA MET A 75 -14.32 -2.27 -5.05
C MET A 75 -14.49 -2.49 -3.55
N ALA A 76 -13.44 -3.02 -2.94
CA ALA A 76 -13.24 -3.00 -1.50
C ALA A 76 -11.79 -2.68 -1.13
N ILE A 77 -11.61 -2.01 -0.01
CA ILE A 77 -10.32 -1.64 0.57
C ILE A 77 -10.31 -2.17 2.00
N SER A 78 -9.35 -3.02 2.33
CA SER A 78 -9.13 -3.52 3.70
C SER A 78 -7.81 -2.97 4.23
N VAL A 79 -7.81 -2.49 5.47
CA VAL A 79 -6.65 -1.90 6.14
C VAL A 79 -6.45 -2.54 7.50
N LYS A 80 -5.20 -2.94 7.78
CA LYS A 80 -4.75 -3.46 9.07
C LYS A 80 -3.44 -2.82 9.47
N ASP A 81 -3.44 -2.09 10.58
CA ASP A 81 -2.31 -1.32 11.10
C ASP A 81 -1.60 -0.46 10.03
N GLY A 82 -2.40 0.19 9.18
CA GLY A 82 -1.90 1.06 8.10
C GLY A 82 -1.46 0.34 6.82
N VAL A 83 -1.38 -0.98 6.80
CA VAL A 83 -1.20 -1.77 5.58
C VAL A 83 -2.55 -1.89 4.89
N ALA A 84 -2.60 -1.55 3.60
CA ALA A 84 -3.83 -1.51 2.82
C ALA A 84 -3.78 -2.47 1.63
N VAL A 85 -4.86 -3.21 1.41
CA VAL A 85 -5.12 -3.99 0.19
C VAL A 85 -6.43 -3.51 -0.40
N ALA A 86 -6.43 -3.20 -1.70
CA ALA A 86 -7.65 -2.92 -2.44
C ALA A 86 -7.87 -3.97 -3.53
N TYR A 87 -9.15 -4.24 -3.78
CA TYR A 87 -9.62 -5.11 -4.82
C TYR A 87 -10.69 -4.41 -5.62
N LEU A 88 -10.56 -4.42 -6.94
CA LEU A 88 -11.53 -3.88 -7.90
C LEU A 88 -11.89 -5.01 -8.87
N CYS A 89 -13.18 -5.24 -9.13
CA CYS A 89 -13.60 -6.22 -10.14
C CYS A 89 -14.92 -5.87 -10.80
N ASP A 90 -15.17 -6.45 -11.97
CA ASP A 90 -16.46 -6.36 -12.69
C ASP A 90 -17.43 -7.52 -12.37
N GLY A 91 -17.00 -8.45 -11.50
CA GLY A 91 -17.74 -9.67 -11.15
C GLY A 91 -17.82 -10.70 -12.28
N LYS A 92 -17.07 -10.52 -13.36
CA LYS A 92 -17.10 -11.38 -14.55
C LYS A 92 -15.73 -11.95 -14.85
N LYS A 93 -14.77 -11.09 -15.19
CA LYS A 93 -13.43 -11.51 -15.62
C LYS A 93 -12.34 -10.47 -15.39
N ALA A 94 -12.70 -9.21 -15.21
CA ALA A 94 -11.73 -8.14 -14.98
C ALA A 94 -11.56 -7.94 -13.48
N GLU A 95 -10.31 -7.96 -13.04
CA GLU A 95 -9.96 -7.70 -11.66
C GLU A 95 -8.60 -6.99 -11.55
N ALA A 96 -8.44 -6.21 -10.48
CA ALA A 96 -7.18 -5.59 -10.11
C ALA A 96 -7.00 -5.67 -8.60
N TRP A 97 -5.80 -6.08 -8.20
CA TRP A 97 -5.36 -6.11 -6.81
C TRP A 97 -4.29 -5.04 -6.61
N LEU A 98 -4.45 -4.24 -5.56
CA LEU A 98 -3.53 -3.17 -5.21
C LEU A 98 -3.11 -3.32 -3.75
N GLN A 99 -1.88 -2.91 -3.46
CA GLN A 99 -1.33 -2.88 -2.12
C GLN A 99 -0.70 -1.52 -1.84
N GLY A 100 -0.66 -1.12 -0.58
CA GLY A 100 -0.02 0.11 -0.17
C GLY A 100 -0.37 0.47 1.25
N THR A 101 -0.60 1.76 1.51
CA THR A 101 -0.74 2.27 2.87
C THR A 101 -1.97 3.13 3.07
N ALA A 102 -2.42 3.16 4.32
CA ALA A 102 -3.42 4.06 4.85
C ALA A 102 -2.84 4.78 6.08
N ALA A 103 -2.55 6.06 5.95
CA ALA A 103 -1.98 6.89 7.00
C ALA A 103 -2.45 8.33 6.84
N ASP A 104 -2.57 9.06 7.95
CA ASP A 104 -2.88 10.50 7.95
C ASP A 104 -4.12 10.88 7.11
N GLY A 105 -5.15 10.03 7.16
CA GLY A 105 -6.39 10.20 6.40
C GLY A 105 -6.26 10.00 4.89
N LYS A 106 -5.14 9.45 4.39
CA LYS A 106 -4.85 9.22 2.98
C LYS A 106 -4.67 7.74 2.65
N LEU A 107 -5.06 7.39 1.43
CA LEU A 107 -4.82 6.08 0.81
C LEU A 107 -3.89 6.25 -0.38
N THR A 108 -2.85 5.43 -0.44
CA THR A 108 -1.94 5.35 -1.59
C THR A 108 -1.62 3.88 -1.85
N LEU A 109 -2.14 3.33 -2.95
CA LEU A 109 -1.94 1.94 -3.32
C LEU A 109 -1.56 1.83 -4.79
N THR A 110 -0.76 0.81 -5.11
CA THR A 110 -0.37 0.45 -6.47
C THR A 110 -0.59 -1.04 -6.69
N GLY A 111 -0.79 -1.40 -7.95
CA GLY A 111 -0.98 -2.78 -8.39
C GLY A 111 -0.26 -3.05 -9.70
N LYS A 112 -0.50 -4.24 -10.25
CA LYS A 112 0.03 -4.63 -11.56
C LYS A 112 -0.61 -3.82 -12.69
N ASP A 113 0.03 -3.84 -13.86
CA ASP A 113 -0.51 -3.27 -15.10
C ASP A 113 -0.90 -1.78 -14.99
N GLY A 114 -0.14 -1.03 -14.18
CA GLY A 114 -0.37 0.39 -13.93
C GLY A 114 -1.56 0.70 -13.03
N ALA A 115 -2.14 -0.30 -12.36
CA ALA A 115 -3.22 -0.07 -11.42
C ALA A 115 -2.76 0.81 -10.26
N SER A 116 -3.55 1.82 -9.90
CA SER A 116 -3.26 2.71 -8.78
C SER A 116 -4.54 3.19 -8.12
N LEU A 117 -4.45 3.51 -6.83
CA LEU A 117 -5.54 4.10 -6.06
C LEU A 117 -4.98 5.18 -5.16
N THR A 118 -5.54 6.39 -5.29
CA THR A 118 -5.28 7.50 -4.37
C THR A 118 -6.58 7.99 -3.79
N GLY A 119 -6.58 8.35 -2.51
CA GLY A 119 -7.81 8.77 -1.87
C GLY A 119 -7.63 9.27 -0.45
N THR A 120 -8.75 9.50 0.20
CA THR A 120 -8.84 9.89 1.60
C THR A 120 -9.83 9.01 2.33
N PHE A 121 -9.67 8.89 3.65
CA PHE A 121 -10.59 8.18 4.51
C PHE A 121 -10.92 9.01 5.76
N GLY A 122 -12.18 8.90 6.21
CA GLY A 122 -12.70 9.65 7.34
C GLY A 122 -14.22 9.73 7.32
N GLY A 123 -14.84 10.03 8.46
CA GLY A 123 -16.30 10.18 8.56
C GLY A 123 -17.06 8.95 8.04
N GLY A 124 -16.56 7.75 8.35
CA GLY A 124 -17.21 6.49 8.00
C GLY A 124 -17.12 6.06 6.53
N LYS A 125 -16.25 6.68 5.71
CA LYS A 125 -16.10 6.34 4.29
C LYS A 125 -14.66 6.54 3.79
N ALA A 126 -14.36 5.95 2.64
CA ALA A 126 -13.21 6.24 1.81
C ALA A 126 -13.67 6.84 0.48
N THR A 127 -12.93 7.82 -0.03
CA THR A 127 -13.22 8.48 -1.31
C THR A 127 -11.93 8.69 -2.09
N GLY A 128 -12.01 8.71 -3.41
CA GLY A 128 -10.84 8.97 -4.23
C GLY A 128 -10.98 8.49 -5.66
N THR A 129 -9.86 8.13 -6.23
CA THR A 129 -9.72 7.69 -7.62
C THR A 129 -9.01 6.35 -7.68
N VAL A 130 -9.50 5.47 -8.54
CA VAL A 130 -8.85 4.21 -8.89
C VAL A 130 -8.62 4.15 -10.39
N VAL A 131 -7.42 3.73 -10.78
CA VAL A 131 -7.02 3.46 -12.16
C VAL A 131 -6.77 1.97 -12.28
N ALA A 132 -7.37 1.33 -13.27
CA ALA A 132 -7.09 -0.06 -13.64
C ALA A 132 -7.45 -0.31 -15.11
N ALA A 133 -6.72 -1.20 -15.78
CA ALA A 133 -6.96 -1.53 -17.20
C ALA A 133 -7.03 -0.29 -18.11
N GLY A 134 -6.19 0.73 -17.86
CA GLY A 134 -6.16 1.98 -18.63
C GLY A 134 -7.37 2.90 -18.45
N LYS A 135 -8.26 2.61 -17.50
CA LYS A 135 -9.43 3.41 -17.16
C LYS A 135 -9.32 3.98 -15.76
N GLN A 136 -9.96 5.12 -15.55
CA GLN A 136 -10.00 5.82 -14.28
C GLN A 136 -11.45 5.97 -13.82
N TRP A 137 -11.70 5.73 -12.54
CA TRP A 137 -12.99 5.94 -11.90
C TRP A 137 -12.81 6.66 -10.57
N SER A 138 -13.74 7.55 -10.24
CA SER A 138 -13.93 8.00 -8.87
C SER A 138 -14.72 6.97 -8.06
N PHE A 139 -14.55 6.99 -6.74
CA PHE A 139 -15.29 6.13 -5.84
C PHE A 139 -15.65 6.85 -4.54
N THR A 140 -16.79 6.44 -3.98
CA THR A 140 -17.17 6.70 -2.59
C THR A 140 -17.60 5.39 -1.96
N ALA A 141 -16.79 4.84 -1.07
CA ALA A 141 -17.02 3.56 -0.43
C ALA A 141 -17.35 3.76 1.06
N PRO A 142 -18.58 3.44 1.52
CA PRO A 142 -18.92 3.47 2.94
C PRO A 142 -18.13 2.41 3.71
N ASN A 143 -18.05 2.58 5.04
CA ASN A 143 -17.48 1.59 5.93
C ASN A 143 -18.22 0.26 5.81
N ALA A 144 -17.47 -0.82 5.66
CA ALA A 144 -17.98 -2.17 5.61
C ALA A 144 -17.92 -2.78 7.01
N VAL A 145 -19.05 -3.32 7.46
CA VAL A 145 -19.18 -4.05 8.73
C VAL A 145 -19.48 -5.50 8.39
N ALA A 146 -18.89 -6.44 9.14
CA ALA A 146 -19.10 -7.86 8.91
C ALA A 146 -20.60 -8.21 8.81
N PRO A 147 -21.01 -9.03 7.82
CA PRO A 147 -20.16 -9.79 6.88
C PRO A 147 -19.77 -9.05 5.60
N SER A 148 -20.01 -7.74 5.48
CA SER A 148 -19.52 -6.95 4.35
C SER A 148 -18.01 -6.75 4.41
N GLY A 149 -17.35 -6.73 3.25
CA GLY A 149 -15.92 -6.49 3.17
C GLY A 149 -15.24 -7.24 2.03
N LEU A 150 -13.91 -7.30 2.14
CA LEU A 150 -13.03 -7.96 1.17
C LEU A 150 -12.67 -9.36 1.67
N TYR A 151 -12.77 -10.35 0.78
CA TYR A 151 -12.38 -11.73 1.02
C TYR A 151 -11.48 -12.22 -0.10
N ARG A 152 -10.59 -13.16 0.24
CA ARG A 152 -9.69 -13.78 -0.73
C ARG A 152 -9.41 -15.22 -0.34
N ALA A 153 -9.30 -16.09 -1.35
CA ALA A 153 -8.80 -17.44 -1.19
C ALA A 153 -7.75 -17.72 -2.27
N ALA A 154 -6.70 -18.47 -1.92
CA ALA A 154 -5.67 -18.90 -2.85
C ALA A 154 -5.22 -20.31 -2.47
N GLU A 155 -5.59 -21.30 -3.29
CA GLU A 155 -5.38 -22.72 -3.00
C GLU A 155 -5.01 -23.50 -4.27
N ILE A 156 -4.50 -24.73 -4.07
CA ILE A 156 -4.33 -25.71 -5.14
C ILE A 156 -5.46 -26.72 -5.03
N VAL A 157 -6.30 -26.81 -6.06
CA VAL A 157 -7.43 -27.76 -6.13
C VAL A 157 -7.22 -28.65 -7.34
N ASN A 158 -7.11 -29.97 -7.14
CA ASN A 158 -6.86 -30.93 -8.23
C ASN A 158 -5.68 -30.51 -9.13
N THR A 159 -4.55 -30.10 -8.53
CA THR A 159 -3.33 -29.57 -9.18
C THR A 159 -3.44 -28.19 -9.85
N ALA A 160 -4.65 -27.63 -10.00
CA ALA A 160 -4.85 -26.30 -10.54
C ALA A 160 -4.70 -25.23 -9.45
N LYS A 161 -4.05 -24.12 -9.78
CA LYS A 161 -4.00 -22.95 -8.88
C LYS A 161 -5.28 -22.15 -9.02
N VAL A 162 -6.02 -22.05 -7.93
CA VAL A 162 -7.26 -21.28 -7.83
C VAL A 162 -7.01 -20.08 -6.93
N VAL A 163 -7.25 -18.88 -7.44
CA VAL A 163 -7.23 -17.63 -6.67
C VAL A 163 -8.54 -16.92 -6.88
N CYS A 164 -9.21 -16.56 -5.80
CA CYS A 164 -10.50 -15.90 -5.84
C CYS A 164 -10.51 -14.66 -4.95
N GLY A 165 -11.18 -13.61 -5.41
CA GLY A 165 -11.54 -12.43 -4.63
C GLY A 165 -13.04 -12.26 -4.56
N TRP A 166 -13.55 -11.82 -3.41
CA TRP A 166 -14.95 -11.42 -3.25
C TRP A 166 -15.05 -10.09 -2.53
N ILE A 167 -16.03 -9.31 -2.96
CA ILE A 167 -16.52 -8.11 -2.29
C ILE A 167 -17.95 -8.44 -1.86
N VAL A 168 -18.19 -8.40 -0.56
CA VAL A 168 -19.52 -8.50 0.03
C VAL A 168 -19.97 -7.09 0.38
N LEU A 169 -21.06 -6.64 -0.24
CA LEU A 169 -21.65 -5.31 0.00
C LEU A 169 -22.59 -5.33 1.21
N ALA A 170 -23.02 -4.15 1.66
CA ALA A 170 -23.92 -3.99 2.82
C ALA A 170 -25.30 -4.64 2.62
N ASP A 171 -25.76 -4.72 1.37
CA ASP A 171 -27.00 -5.39 0.97
C ASP A 171 -26.85 -6.93 0.86
N GLY A 172 -25.66 -7.47 1.15
CA GLY A 172 -25.34 -8.90 1.03
C GLY A 172 -25.03 -9.36 -0.41
N ARG A 173 -25.07 -8.46 -1.40
CA ARG A 173 -24.62 -8.79 -2.76
C ARG A 173 -23.13 -9.12 -2.74
N GLN A 174 -22.77 -10.15 -3.50
CA GLN A 174 -21.40 -10.60 -3.63
C GLN A 174 -20.96 -10.41 -5.08
N VAL A 175 -19.80 -9.78 -5.26
CA VAL A 175 -19.18 -9.54 -6.56
C VAL A 175 -17.73 -10.02 -6.46
N GLY A 176 -17.28 -10.81 -7.42
CA GLY A 176 -15.94 -11.39 -7.33
C GLY A 176 -15.53 -12.12 -8.59
N VAL A 177 -14.23 -12.40 -8.70
CA VAL A 177 -13.63 -13.19 -9.78
C VAL A 177 -12.78 -14.30 -9.17
N CYS A 178 -12.84 -15.48 -9.78
CA CYS A 178 -11.94 -16.58 -9.54
C CYS A 178 -11.11 -16.84 -10.80
N THR A 179 -9.81 -16.96 -10.62
CA THR A 179 -8.87 -17.35 -11.65
C THR A 179 -8.35 -18.76 -11.37
N THR A 180 -8.62 -19.68 -12.29
CA THR A 180 -8.11 -21.05 -12.27
C THR A 180 -7.12 -21.23 -13.42
N ASP A 181 -5.86 -21.49 -13.13
CA ASP A 181 -4.78 -21.63 -14.12
C ASP A 181 -4.77 -20.50 -15.18
N GLY A 182 -4.96 -19.26 -14.71
CA GLY A 182 -4.96 -18.06 -15.55
C GLY A 182 -6.28 -17.79 -16.29
N ARG A 183 -7.34 -18.58 -16.08
CA ARG A 183 -8.66 -18.36 -16.67
C ARG A 183 -9.61 -17.73 -15.65
N PRO A 184 -9.96 -16.44 -15.80
CA PRO A 184 -10.89 -15.77 -14.90
C PRO A 184 -12.36 -16.10 -15.22
N ALA A 185 -13.17 -16.20 -14.19
CA ALA A 185 -14.62 -16.39 -14.24
C ALA A 185 -15.30 -15.73 -13.02
N PRO A 186 -16.63 -15.49 -13.04
CA PRO A 186 -17.34 -15.04 -11.85
C PRO A 186 -17.06 -15.94 -10.66
N ALA A 187 -16.77 -15.34 -9.50
CA ALA A 187 -16.55 -16.13 -8.31
C ALA A 187 -17.86 -16.82 -7.87
N PRO A 188 -17.79 -18.07 -7.36
CA PRO A 188 -18.96 -18.73 -6.78
C PRO A 188 -19.44 -17.97 -5.55
N ARG A 189 -20.65 -18.26 -5.07
CA ARG A 189 -21.13 -17.67 -3.81
C ARG A 189 -20.22 -18.07 -2.65
N LEU A 190 -19.80 -17.07 -1.89
CA LEU A 190 -19.04 -17.23 -0.66
C LEU A 190 -20.00 -17.52 0.51
N ASP A 191 -19.69 -18.56 1.28
CA ASP A 191 -20.32 -18.79 2.59
C ASP A 191 -19.66 -17.89 3.63
N VAL A 192 -20.24 -16.71 3.85
CA VAL A 192 -19.70 -15.69 4.76
C VAL A 192 -19.68 -16.12 6.24
N ASN A 193 -20.37 -17.20 6.60
CA ASN A 193 -20.32 -17.75 7.97
C ASN A 193 -19.09 -18.62 8.21
N LYS A 194 -18.45 -19.11 7.13
CA LYS A 194 -17.23 -19.93 7.18
C LYS A 194 -16.00 -19.17 6.70
N ALA A 195 -16.19 -18.08 5.96
CA ALA A 195 -15.12 -17.26 5.45
C ALA A 195 -14.69 -16.18 6.45
N LYS A 196 -13.39 -15.89 6.50
CA LYS A 196 -12.84 -14.76 7.22
C LYS A 196 -12.55 -13.62 6.25
N PRO A 197 -12.89 -12.36 6.58
CA PRO A 197 -12.42 -11.21 5.80
C PRO A 197 -10.91 -11.23 5.66
N LEU A 198 -10.42 -10.75 4.52
CA LEU A 198 -9.00 -10.66 4.23
C LEU A 198 -8.30 -9.80 5.28
N ASP A 199 -7.26 -10.36 5.89
CA ASP A 199 -6.26 -9.61 6.65
C ASP A 199 -5.18 -9.12 5.67
N PRO A 200 -5.04 -7.81 5.42
CA PRO A 200 -4.04 -7.23 4.52
C PRO A 200 -2.61 -7.70 4.78
N LYS A 201 -2.27 -8.00 6.04
CA LYS A 201 -0.91 -8.40 6.43
C LYS A 201 -0.50 -9.77 5.91
N GLU A 202 -1.46 -10.62 5.56
CA GLU A 202 -1.20 -11.94 4.97
C GLU A 202 -0.72 -11.83 3.51
N LEU A 203 -0.78 -10.64 2.90
CA LEU A 203 -0.38 -10.39 1.51
C LEU A 203 0.83 -9.47 1.36
N SER A 204 1.40 -9.00 2.48
CA SER A 204 2.47 -8.00 2.55
C SER A 204 3.87 -8.60 2.72
#